data_AF-A0A4D7BNJ6-F1
#
_entry.id   AF-A0A4D7BNJ6-F1
#
_cell.length_a   1.000
_cell.length_b   1.000
_cell.length_c   1.000
_cell.angle_alpha   90.00
_cell.angle_beta   90.00
_cell.angle_gamma   90.00
#
_symmetry.space_group_name_H-M   'P 1'
#
loop_
_entity.id
_entity.type
_entity.pdbx_description
1 polymer ?
#
loop_
_entity_poly.entity_id
_entity_poly.type
_entity_poly.pdbx_seq_one_letter_code
_entity_poly.pdbx_strand_id
1 'polypeptide(L)' 'MPAPCDPDLIRHRLALRLLHLLGGPELPRLRECTRCPWLFLDHGRGRGRSWCRMSTCGNRAKAERYRASRV' A
#
# COMPACT_ATOMS: atom_id res chain seq x y z
N MET A 1 -34.65 7.66 9.66
CA MET A 1 -33.94 6.37 9.64
C MET A 1 -33.34 6.20 8.24
N PRO A 2 -32.02 6.40 8.01
CA PRO A 2 -31.47 6.22 6.68
C PRO A 2 -31.49 4.73 6.31
N ALA A 3 -31.88 4.46 5.06
CA ALA A 3 -32.17 3.17 4.46
C ALA A 3 -30.88 2.33 4.20
N PRO A 4 -30.99 1.04 3.84
CA PRO A 4 -29.87 0.10 3.85
C PRO A 4 -28.79 0.46 2.82
N CYS A 5 -27.53 0.43 3.27
CA CYS A 5 -26.28 0.43 2.48
C CYS A 5 -26.35 1.09 1.10
N ASP A 6 -26.59 2.40 1.08
CA ASP A 6 -26.43 3.23 -0.11
C ASP A 6 -24.98 3.08 -0.65
N PRO A 7 -24.76 2.59 -1.87
CA PRO A 7 -23.44 2.53 -2.49
C PRO A 7 -22.72 3.88 -2.50
N ASP A 8 -23.48 4.98 -2.54
CA ASP A 8 -22.92 6.32 -2.48
C ASP A 8 -22.37 6.66 -1.10
N LEU A 9 -22.88 6.05 -0.02
CA LEU A 9 -22.28 6.17 1.31
C LEU A 9 -20.88 5.55 1.35
N ILE A 10 -20.67 4.40 0.68
CA ILE A 10 -19.35 3.75 0.62
C ILE A 10 -18.39 4.62 -0.18
N ARG A 11 -18.81 5.10 -1.36
CA ARG A 11 -18.01 6.00 -2.21
C ARG A 11 -17.64 7.27 -1.47
N HIS A 12 -18.60 7.90 -0.81
CA HIS A 12 -18.42 9.12 -0.05
C HIS A 12 -17.41 8.91 1.10
N ARG A 13 -17.56 7.81 1.86
CA ARG A 13 -16.61 7.47 2.93
C ARG A 13 -15.20 7.23 2.40
N LEU A 14 -15.06 6.51 1.29
CA LEU A 14 -13.75 6.29 0.65
C LEU A 14 -13.13 7.61 0.20
N ALA A 15 -13.89 8.48 -0.45
CA ALA A 15 -13.44 9.78 -0.91
C ALA A 15 -12.94 10.65 0.26
N LEU A 16 -13.73 10.77 1.34
CA LEU A 16 -13.32 11.53 2.52
C LEU A 16 -12.06 10.97 3.19
N ARG A 17 -11.96 9.64 3.31
CA ARG A 17 -10.76 8.99 3.89
C ARG A 17 -9.52 9.20 3.03
N LEU A 18 -9.66 9.11 1.71
CA LEU A 18 -8.58 9.36 0.78
C LEU A 18 -8.13 10.82 0.82
N LEU A 19 -9.07 11.77 0.81
CA LEU A 19 -8.75 13.20 0.92
C LEU A 19 -8.03 13.51 2.24
N HIS A 20 -8.47 12.93 3.36
CA HIS A 20 -7.79 13.10 4.64
C HIS A 20 -6.37 12.52 4.62
N LEU A 21 -6.17 11.37 3.97
CA LEU A 21 -4.83 10.78 3.80
C LEU A 21 -3.94 11.68 2.93
N LEU A 22 -4.47 12.20 1.82
CA LEU A 22 -3.73 13.05 0.89
C LEU A 22 -3.36 14.41 1.50
N GLY A 23 -4.18 14.96 2.38
CA GLY A 23 -3.87 16.20 3.11
C GLY A 23 -3.09 16.00 4.42
N GLY A 24 -2.80 14.75 4.79
CA GLY A 24 -2.28 14.40 6.11
C GLY A 24 -0.77 14.16 6.16
N PRO A 25 -0.20 14.06 7.37
CA PRO A 25 1.23 13.78 7.57
C PRO A 25 1.67 12.36 7.15
N GLU A 26 0.71 11.49 6.82
CA GLU A 26 0.98 10.13 6.35
C GLU A 26 1.28 10.09 4.83
N LEU A 27 0.97 11.14 4.07
CA LEU A 27 1.21 11.15 2.62
C LEU A 27 2.66 10.81 2.23
N PRO A 28 3.71 11.35 2.89
CA PRO A 28 5.10 11.00 2.59
C PRO A 28 5.45 9.52 2.86
N ARG A 29 4.61 8.80 3.60
CA ARG A 29 4.76 7.36 3.88
C ARG A 29 4.03 6.51 2.86
N LEU A 30 3.17 7.08 2.03
CA LEU A 30 2.50 6.36 0.95
C LEU A 30 3.52 6.06 -0.16
N ARG A 31 3.75 4.77 -0.41
CA ARG A 31 4.68 4.29 -1.42
C ARG A 31 3.99 3.28 -2.32
N GLU A 32 4.45 3.21 -3.55
CA GLU A 32 4.06 2.16 -4.48
C GLU A 32 5.04 0.98 -4.36
N CYS A 33 4.52 -0.24 -4.46
CA CYS A 33 5.35 -1.42 -4.48
C CYS A 33 6.04 -1.57 -5.83
N THR A 34 7.36 -1.80 -5.82
CA THR A 34 8.15 -1.97 -7.05
C THR A 34 7.81 -3.20 -7.90
N ARG A 35 6.89 -4.06 -7.44
CA ARG A 35 6.57 -5.35 -8.08
C ARG A 35 5.09 -5.64 -8.26
N CYS A 36 4.23 -4.77 -7.74
CA CYS A 36 2.79 -4.91 -7.90
C CYS A 36 2.15 -3.52 -7.83
N PRO A 37 1.00 -3.29 -8.47
CA PRO A 37 0.36 -1.97 -8.56
C PRO A 37 -0.28 -1.50 -7.24
N TRP A 38 0.08 -2.11 -6.11
CA TRP A 38 -0.51 -1.82 -4.82
C TRP A 38 0.26 -0.72 -4.11
N LEU A 39 -0.48 0.28 -3.65
CA LEU A 39 0.01 1.29 -2.73
C LEU A 39 0.03 0.76 -1.30
N PHE A 40 0.96 1.25 -0.49
CA PHE A 40 1.05 0.90 0.91
C PHE A 40 1.60 2.05 1.75
N LEU A 41 1.25 2.08 3.03
CA LEU A 41 1.84 3.00 3.99
C LEU A 41 3.09 2.37 4.62
N ASP A 42 4.19 3.10 4.57
CA ASP A 42 5.46 2.69 5.15
C ASP A 42 5.57 3.16 6.60
N HIS A 43 5.13 2.31 7.52
CA HIS A 43 5.30 2.52 8.96
C HIS A 43 6.66 2.02 9.48
N GLY A 44 7.62 1.77 8.59
CA GLY A 44 8.97 1.36 8.98
C GLY A 44 9.71 2.47 9.73
N ARG A 45 10.45 2.11 10.79
CA ARG A 45 11.28 3.05 11.57
C ARG A 45 12.62 3.41 10.91
N GLY A 46 12.86 3.00 9.65
CA GLY A 46 14.18 3.07 9.01
C GLY A 46 14.13 3.54 7.55
N ARG A 47 15.17 3.20 6.77
CA ARG A 47 15.20 3.42 5.31
C ARG A 47 14.01 2.68 4.71
N GLY A 48 13.05 3.42 4.17
CA GLY A 48 11.70 2.92 3.88
C GLY A 48 11.61 1.61 3.10
N ARG A 49 10.53 0.86 3.29
CA ARG A 49 10.33 -0.43 2.60
C ARG A 49 10.03 -0.21 1.12
N SER A 50 10.59 -1.05 0.25
CA SER A 50 10.33 -1.03 -1.20
C SER A 50 9.22 -1.99 -1.64
N TRP A 51 8.65 -2.78 -0.72
CA TRP A 51 7.66 -3.81 -1.01
C TRP A 51 6.44 -3.67 -0.09
N CYS A 52 5.24 -3.93 -0.62
CA CYS A 52 3.99 -3.84 0.15
C CYS A 52 3.92 -4.83 1.33
N ARG A 53 4.44 -6.04 1.15
CA ARG A 53 4.46 -7.08 2.19
C ARG A 53 5.63 -8.03 2.02
N MET A 54 6.19 -8.50 3.13
CA MET A 54 7.30 -9.45 3.12
C MET A 54 6.90 -10.80 2.54
N SER A 55 5.72 -11.32 2.91
CA SER A 55 5.25 -12.65 2.51
C SER A 55 5.02 -12.82 1.01
N THR A 56 4.63 -11.73 0.32
CA THR A 56 4.38 -11.72 -1.13
C THR A 56 5.55 -11.07 -1.86
N CYS A 57 5.59 -9.73 -1.85
CA CYS A 57 6.54 -8.96 -2.62
C CYS A 57 7.97 -8.98 -2.04
N GLY A 58 8.19 -9.30 -0.78
CA GLY A 58 9.56 -9.53 -0.26
C GLY A 58 10.13 -10.89 -0.67
N ASN A 59 9.32 -11.95 -0.54
CA ASN A 59 9.76 -13.32 -0.79
C ASN A 59 10.10 -13.57 -2.27
N ARG A 60 9.26 -13.12 -3.22
CA ARG A 60 9.66 -13.33 -4.63
C ARG A 60 10.92 -12.52 -4.99
N ALA A 61 11.22 -11.42 -4.30
CA ALA A 61 12.40 -10.60 -4.60
C ALA A 61 13.68 -11.29 -4.12
N LYS A 62 13.59 -11.93 -2.95
CA LYS A 62 14.62 -12.86 -2.48
C LYS A 62 14.81 -14.03 -3.46
N ALA A 63 13.71 -14.61 -3.95
CA ALA A 63 13.78 -15.73 -4.90
C ALA A 63 14.40 -15.33 -6.24
N GLU A 64 14.06 -14.16 -6.79
CA GLU A 64 14.66 -13.61 -8.01
C GLU A 64 16.16 -13.36 -7.84
N ARG A 65 16.57 -12.69 -6.74
CA ARG A 65 17.99 -12.47 -6.43
C ARG A 65 18.77 -13.77 -6.31
N TYR A 66 18.19 -14.76 -5.63
CA TYR A 66 18.80 -16.08 -5.45
C TYR A 66 18.96 -16.84 -6.79
N ARG A 67 17.99 -16.72 -7.70
CA ARG A 67 18.10 -17.28 -9.05
C ARG A 67 19.17 -16.57 -9.87
N ALA A 68 19.21 -15.23 -9.81
CA ALA A 68 20.19 -14.43 -10.54
C ALA A 68 21.63 -14.64 -10.05
N SER A 69 21.84 -14.98 -8.77
CA SER A 69 23.16 -15.30 -8.21
C SER A 69 23.61 -16.75 -8.45
N ARG A 70 22.79 -17.57 -9.11
CA ARG A 70 23.07 -18.98 -9.44
C ARG A 70 23.40 -19.20 -10.93
N VAL A 71 23.57 -18.11 -11.68
CA VAL A 71 24.08 -18.08 -13.06
C VAL A 71 25.52 -17.58 -13.02
#